data_AF-A0AAX0IKC5-F1
#
_entry.id   AF-A0AAX0IKC5-F1
#
_cell.length_a   1.000
_cell.length_b   1.000
_cell.length_c   1.000
_cell.angle_alpha   90.00
_cell.angle_beta   90.00
_cell.angle_gamma   90.00
#
_symmetry.space_group_name_H-M   'P 1'
#
loop_
_entity.id
_entity.type
_entity.pdbx_description
1 polymer ?
#
loop_
_entity_poly.entity_id
_entity_poly.type
_entity_poly.pdbx_seq_one_letter_code
_entity_poly.pdbx_strand_id
1 'polypeptide(L)'
;MEHAIKRETAFVGIETSKLLLKAVLLTGNEVLCKVLENDVAGYRWLRSWLQRNDVPVIGLRVCMRLDMPYSEGPARMLADMGMVVCDAQPAQLDDYLRGQGLPDDAAHSAVVLANYCAHRRPARWTPPSPAYVELRLWLRRLHAIEGVRQQESARLNVHLQAGQHALHALLRQQIACLDAQIRQHESAILEHVKRHPGLPRPPELAGNYQRIARYSVGASLAGGH
;
A
#
# COMPACT_ATOMS: atom_id res chain seq x y z
N MET A 1 -16.53 -13.80 -36.86
CA MET A 1 -15.84 -12.49 -36.81
C MET A 1 -14.90 -12.50 -35.60
N GLU A 2 -13.69 -13.01 -35.81
CA GLU A 2 -12.61 -12.94 -34.82
C GLU A 2 -12.24 -11.48 -34.60
N HIS A 3 -12.51 -10.95 -33.40
CA HIS A 3 -11.89 -9.72 -32.96
C HIS A 3 -10.41 -10.05 -32.76
N ALA A 4 -9.59 -9.77 -33.78
CA ALA A 4 -8.14 -9.81 -33.66
C ALA A 4 -7.76 -8.94 -32.46
N ILE A 5 -7.39 -9.56 -31.35
CA ILE A 5 -6.88 -8.89 -30.16
C ILE A 5 -5.60 -8.20 -30.63
N LYS A 6 -5.66 -6.89 -30.84
CA LYS A 6 -4.51 -6.06 -31.19
C LYS A 6 -3.47 -6.33 -30.10
N ARG A 7 -2.38 -7.03 -30.45
CA ARG A 7 -1.34 -7.36 -29.48
C ARG A 7 -0.80 -6.04 -28.94
N GLU A 8 -0.89 -5.84 -27.63
CA GLU A 8 -0.16 -4.76 -26.95
C GLU A 8 1.32 -4.91 -27.27
N THR A 9 1.91 -3.89 -27.89
CA THR A 9 3.32 -3.89 -28.33
C THR A 9 4.21 -3.09 -27.38
N ALA A 10 3.64 -2.43 -26.37
CA ALA A 10 4.34 -1.57 -25.44
C ALA A 10 3.98 -1.90 -23.99
N PHE A 11 5.00 -2.03 -23.14
CA PHE A 11 4.87 -2.27 -21.71
C PHE A 11 5.84 -1.40 -20.92
N VAL A 12 5.42 -0.90 -19.77
CA VAL A 12 6.27 -0.09 -18.91
C VAL A 12 6.47 -0.77 -17.57
N GLY A 13 7.70 -0.80 -17.09
CA GLY A 13 8.04 -1.12 -15.71
C GLY A 13 8.52 0.13 -14.97
N ILE A 14 8.09 0.32 -13.73
CA ILE A 14 8.43 1.49 -12.93
C ILE A 14 9.01 1.07 -11.58
N GLU A 15 10.19 1.61 -11.30
CA GLU A 15 10.88 1.55 -10.03
C GLU A 15 10.76 2.91 -9.34
N THR A 16 10.33 2.92 -8.07
CA THR A 16 10.12 4.15 -7.30
C THR A 16 11.04 4.23 -6.09
N SER A 17 11.57 5.42 -5.84
CA SER A 17 12.24 5.80 -4.61
C SER A 17 11.58 7.06 -4.04
N LYS A 18 12.09 7.59 -2.93
CA LYS A 18 11.56 8.83 -2.35
C LYS A 18 11.57 10.02 -3.33
N LEU A 19 12.64 10.16 -4.11
CA LEU A 19 12.86 11.33 -4.95
C LEU A 19 12.78 11.03 -6.44
N LEU A 20 13.00 9.78 -6.85
CA LEU A 20 13.13 9.41 -8.25
C LEU A 20 12.16 8.31 -8.65
N LEU A 21 11.68 8.42 -9.88
CA LEU A 21 10.91 7.42 -10.60
C LEU A 21 11.70 7.02 -11.85
N LYS A 22 12.11 5.75 -11.91
CA LYS A 22 12.77 5.17 -13.08
C LYS A 22 11.76 4.35 -13.87
N ALA A 23 11.53 4.72 -15.11
CA ALA A 23 10.64 4.04 -16.03
C ALA A 23 11.46 3.34 -17.13
N VAL A 24 11.10 2.09 -17.43
CA VAL A 24 11.60 1.35 -18.58
C VAL A 24 10.43 1.03 -19.48
N LEU A 25 10.52 1.45 -20.74
CA LEU A 25 9.57 1.16 -21.81
C LEU A 25 10.15 0.05 -22.68
N LEU A 26 9.41 -1.05 -22.80
CA LEU A 26 9.60 -2.05 -23.85
C LEU A 26 8.68 -1.70 -25.00
N THR A 27 9.22 -1.47 -26.20
CA THR A 27 8.42 -1.20 -27.40
C THR A 27 9.07 -1.87 -28.62
N GLY A 28 8.36 -2.81 -29.25
CA GLY A 28 8.94 -3.61 -30.34
C GLY A 28 10.23 -4.33 -29.91
N ASN A 29 11.37 -3.95 -30.52
CA ASN A 29 12.70 -4.47 -30.17
C ASN A 29 13.55 -3.49 -29.33
N GLU A 30 12.98 -2.34 -28.94
CA GLU A 30 13.69 -1.31 -28.20
C GLU A 30 13.37 -1.37 -26.70
N VAL A 31 14.40 -1.06 -25.91
CA VAL A 31 14.31 -0.88 -24.46
C VAL A 31 14.77 0.53 -24.15
N LEU A 32 13.84 1.40 -23.77
CA LEU A 32 14.11 2.79 -23.45
C LEU A 32 13.99 3.02 -21.95
N CYS A 33 14.89 3.82 -21.39
CA CYS A 33 14.91 4.13 -19.96
C CYS A 33 14.83 5.64 -19.73
N LYS A 34 14.04 6.04 -18.74
CA LYS A 34 13.94 7.43 -18.31
C LYS A 34 13.89 7.51 -16.78
N VAL A 35 14.70 8.40 -16.21
CA VAL A 35 14.64 8.75 -14.79
C VAL A 35 14.02 10.14 -14.67
N LEU A 36 13.10 10.27 -13.73
CA LEU A 36 12.27 11.45 -13.48
C LEU A 36 12.18 11.66 -11.96
N GLU A 37 11.69 12.82 -11.55
CA GLU A 37 11.33 13.06 -10.15
C GLU A 37 10.09 12.25 -9.77
N ASN A 38 10.03 11.79 -8.52
CA ASN A 38 8.86 11.09 -7.99
C ASN A 38 7.82 12.09 -7.45
N ASP A 39 7.33 12.93 -8.35
CA ASP A 39 6.41 14.02 -8.05
C ASP A 39 5.44 14.28 -9.23
N VAL A 40 4.52 15.22 -9.04
CA VAL A 40 3.48 15.52 -10.05
C VAL A 40 4.10 16.01 -11.36
N ALA A 41 5.19 16.77 -11.32
CA ALA A 41 5.88 17.23 -12.52
C ALA A 41 6.50 16.03 -13.27
N GLY A 42 7.22 15.17 -12.56
CA GLY A 42 7.81 13.94 -13.08
C GLY A 42 6.78 13.03 -13.75
N TYR A 43 5.59 12.86 -13.18
CA TYR A 43 4.54 12.04 -13.81
C TYR A 43 4.03 12.64 -15.14
N ARG A 44 3.91 13.98 -15.21
CA ARG A 44 3.56 14.67 -16.46
C ARG A 44 4.67 14.55 -17.51
N TRP A 45 5.93 14.62 -17.07
CA TRP A 45 7.08 14.38 -17.93
C TRP A 45 7.13 12.94 -18.44
N LEU A 46 6.78 11.95 -17.61
CA LEU A 46 6.68 10.55 -18.02
C LEU A 46 5.67 10.39 -19.15
N ARG A 47 4.46 10.94 -18.97
CA ARG A 47 3.42 10.94 -20.01
C ARG A 47 3.93 11.55 -21.31
N SER A 48 4.58 12.72 -21.22
CA SER A 48 5.11 13.42 -22.38
C SER A 48 6.22 12.64 -23.08
N TRP A 49 7.08 11.96 -22.31
CA TRP A 49 8.14 11.10 -22.84
C TRP A 49 7.56 9.87 -23.55
N LEU A 50 6.54 9.21 -22.99
CA LEU A 50 5.86 8.09 -23.65
C LEU A 50 5.23 8.51 -24.98
N GLN A 51 4.56 9.67 -25.01
CA GLN A 51 3.94 10.20 -26.23
C GLN A 51 4.98 10.55 -27.30
N ARG A 52 6.16 11.05 -26.93
CA ARG A 52 7.26 11.33 -27.87
C ARG A 52 7.89 10.07 -28.47
N ASN A 53 7.69 8.91 -27.86
CA ASN A 53 8.11 7.62 -28.40
C ASN A 53 6.92 6.88 -29.07
N ASP A 54 5.91 7.64 -29.52
CA ASP A 54 4.73 7.14 -30.23
C ASP A 54 3.90 6.09 -29.47
N VAL A 55 3.99 6.08 -28.13
CA VAL A 55 3.21 5.18 -27.27
C VAL A 55 1.93 5.86 -26.80
N PRO A 56 0.74 5.34 -27.17
CA PRO A 56 -0.52 5.83 -26.63
C PRO A 56 -0.60 5.51 -25.13
N VAL A 57 -0.92 6.53 -24.34
CA VAL A 57 -0.94 6.44 -22.86
C VAL A 57 -2.21 5.75 -22.34
N ILE A 58 -3.35 6.01 -22.97
CA ILE A 58 -4.63 5.43 -22.56
C ILE A 58 -4.59 3.92 -22.84
N GLY A 59 -4.83 3.12 -21.81
CA GLY A 59 -4.76 1.66 -21.90
C GLY A 59 -3.35 1.08 -21.77
N LEU A 60 -2.29 1.89 -21.73
CA LEU A 60 -0.92 1.40 -21.60
C LEU A 60 -0.73 0.65 -20.28
N ARG A 61 -0.20 -0.57 -20.35
CA ARG A 61 0.07 -1.38 -19.15
C ARG A 61 1.39 -0.96 -18.51
N VAL A 62 1.29 -0.54 -17.26
CA VAL A 62 2.41 -0.11 -16.42
C VAL A 62 2.47 -1.02 -15.22
N CYS A 63 3.62 -1.66 -14.98
CA CYS A 63 3.81 -2.55 -13.84
C CYS A 63 4.74 -1.91 -12.81
N MET A 64 4.34 -2.00 -11.55
CA MET A 64 5.09 -1.49 -10.41
C MET A 64 4.80 -2.34 -9.17
N ARG A 65 5.67 -2.25 -8.18
CA ARG A 65 5.44 -2.84 -6.85
C ARG A 65 4.69 -1.85 -5.97
N LEU A 66 3.44 -2.15 -5.63
CA LEU A 66 2.60 -1.26 -4.82
C LEU A 66 2.70 -1.52 -3.31
N ASP A 67 3.46 -2.55 -2.91
CA ASP A 67 3.83 -2.84 -1.53
C ASP A 67 5.02 -1.99 -1.05
N MET A 68 5.68 -1.26 -1.97
CA MET A 68 6.85 -0.44 -1.66
C MET A 68 6.46 0.99 -1.23
N PRO A 69 7.25 1.64 -0.37
CA PRO A 69 7.08 3.05 -0.07
C PRO A 69 7.13 3.92 -1.34
N TYR A 70 6.42 5.05 -1.33
CA TYR A 70 6.41 6.05 -2.41
C TYR A 70 5.83 5.57 -3.77
N SER A 71 5.20 4.40 -3.82
CA SER A 71 4.57 3.82 -5.03
C SER A 71 3.13 4.30 -5.26
N GLU A 72 2.37 4.59 -4.19
CA GLU A 72 0.94 4.92 -4.30
C GLU A 72 0.67 6.24 -5.05
N GLY A 73 1.53 7.25 -4.83
CA GLY A 73 1.46 8.54 -5.51
C GLY A 73 1.53 8.42 -7.04
N PRO A 74 2.60 7.85 -7.62
CA PRO A 74 2.68 7.62 -9.06
C PRO A 74 1.60 6.67 -9.55
N ALA A 75 1.31 5.57 -8.84
CA ALA A 75 0.27 4.60 -9.24
C ALA A 75 -1.08 5.30 -9.49
N ARG A 76 -1.51 6.16 -8.56
CA ARG A 76 -2.77 6.89 -8.68
C ARG A 76 -2.76 7.87 -9.85
N MET A 77 -1.71 8.68 -9.98
CA MET A 77 -1.62 9.64 -11.08
C MET A 77 -1.63 8.96 -12.45
N LEU A 78 -0.91 7.84 -12.61
CA LEU A 78 -0.85 7.11 -13.88
C LEU A 78 -2.21 6.47 -14.21
N ALA A 79 -2.91 5.94 -13.21
CA ALA A 79 -4.28 5.45 -13.37
C ALA A 79 -5.24 6.59 -13.78
N ASP A 80 -5.13 7.77 -13.16
CA ASP A 80 -5.93 8.96 -13.49
C ASP A 80 -5.63 9.48 -14.92
N MET A 81 -4.41 9.25 -15.43
CA MET A 81 -4.04 9.52 -16.82
C MET A 81 -4.56 8.47 -17.82
N GLY A 82 -5.27 7.44 -17.35
CA GLY A 82 -5.87 6.39 -18.18
C GLY A 82 -4.97 5.19 -18.46
N MET A 83 -3.80 5.09 -17.80
CA MET A 83 -2.95 3.90 -17.89
C MET A 83 -3.53 2.74 -17.08
N VAL A 84 -3.21 1.51 -17.49
CA VAL A 84 -3.55 0.29 -16.76
C VAL A 84 -2.39 -0.03 -15.82
N VAL A 85 -2.44 0.53 -14.62
CA VAL A 85 -1.47 0.20 -13.56
C VAL A 85 -1.71 -1.23 -13.09
N CYS A 86 -0.67 -2.04 -13.04
CA CYS A 86 -0.68 -3.43 -12.64
C CYS A 86 0.28 -3.61 -11.46
N ASP A 87 -0.18 -4.34 -10.45
CA ASP A 87 0.62 -4.59 -9.26
C ASP A 87 1.46 -5.85 -9.42
N ALA A 88 2.77 -5.71 -9.26
CA ALA A 88 3.70 -6.83 -9.22
C ALA A 88 3.68 -7.45 -7.82
N GLN A 89 2.69 -8.29 -7.56
CA GLN A 89 2.49 -8.97 -6.29
C GLN A 89 3.73 -9.80 -5.91
N PRO A 90 4.30 -9.66 -4.69
CA PRO A 90 5.59 -10.24 -4.32
C PRO A 90 5.72 -11.72 -4.66
N ALA A 91 4.78 -12.56 -4.19
CA ALA A 91 4.84 -14.00 -4.44
C ALA A 91 4.87 -14.37 -5.93
N GLN A 92 4.09 -13.67 -6.76
CA GLN A 92 4.03 -13.93 -8.20
C GLN A 92 5.28 -13.43 -8.94
N LEU A 93 5.86 -12.34 -8.45
CA LEU A 93 7.10 -11.79 -8.98
C LEU A 93 8.29 -12.68 -8.62
N ASP A 94 8.36 -13.18 -7.39
CA ASP A 94 9.41 -14.09 -6.92
C ASP A 94 9.39 -15.42 -7.71
N ASP A 95 8.20 -15.97 -7.97
CA ASP A 95 8.03 -17.13 -8.86
C ASP A 95 8.53 -16.85 -10.28
N TYR A 96 8.26 -15.64 -10.79
CA TYR A 96 8.76 -15.24 -12.10
C TYR A 96 10.28 -15.10 -12.13
N LEU A 97 10.88 -14.45 -11.12
CA LEU A 97 12.33 -14.28 -11.00
C LEU A 97 13.05 -15.62 -10.99
N ARG A 98 12.60 -16.57 -10.16
CA ARG A 98 13.12 -17.94 -10.13
C ARG A 98 13.01 -18.62 -11.49
N GLY A 99 11.87 -18.49 -12.17
CA GLY A 99 11.67 -19.04 -13.51
C GLY A 99 12.56 -18.40 -14.59
N GLN A 100 13.07 -17.19 -14.37
CA GLN A 100 14.01 -16.50 -15.26
C GLN A 100 15.49 -16.68 -14.84
N GLY A 101 15.76 -17.37 -13.72
CA GLY A 101 17.12 -17.48 -13.16
C GLY A 101 17.69 -16.14 -12.67
N LEU A 102 16.83 -15.20 -12.31
CA LEU A 102 17.22 -13.89 -11.79
C LEU A 102 17.29 -13.91 -10.25
N PRO A 103 18.17 -13.12 -9.63
CA PRO A 103 18.24 -13.00 -8.18
C PRO A 103 17.02 -12.26 -7.63
N ASP A 104 16.65 -12.56 -6.37
CA ASP A 104 15.46 -12.00 -5.71
C ASP A 104 15.53 -10.47 -5.57
N ASP A 105 16.73 -9.91 -5.41
CA ASP A 105 16.93 -8.46 -5.33
C ASP A 105 16.57 -7.74 -6.63
N ALA A 106 16.51 -8.43 -7.78
CA ALA A 106 16.10 -7.84 -9.05
C ALA A 106 14.61 -7.45 -9.09
N ALA A 107 13.81 -7.83 -8.09
CA ALA A 107 12.37 -7.57 -8.01
C ALA A 107 11.97 -6.08 -8.11
N HIS A 108 12.86 -5.16 -7.71
CA HIS A 108 12.57 -3.71 -7.80
C HIS A 108 12.96 -3.10 -9.14
N SER A 109 13.74 -3.80 -9.98
CA SER A 109 14.25 -3.27 -11.24
C SER A 109 13.12 -2.95 -12.21
N ALA A 110 13.11 -1.71 -12.72
CA ALA A 110 12.16 -1.29 -13.75
C ALA A 110 12.21 -2.18 -15.00
N VAL A 111 13.37 -2.71 -15.38
CA VAL A 111 13.52 -3.63 -16.53
C VAL A 111 12.82 -4.96 -16.25
N VAL A 112 13.00 -5.52 -15.04
CA VAL A 112 12.33 -6.76 -14.63
C VAL A 112 10.82 -6.57 -14.62
N LEU A 113 10.35 -5.45 -14.04
CA LEU A 113 8.92 -5.14 -13.97
C LEU A 113 8.29 -4.97 -15.36
N ALA A 114 9.00 -4.37 -16.31
CA ALA A 114 8.52 -4.21 -17.68
C ALA A 114 8.38 -5.57 -18.38
N ASN A 115 9.39 -6.44 -18.25
CA ASN A 115 9.35 -7.80 -18.80
C ASN A 115 8.29 -8.66 -18.12
N TYR A 116 8.18 -8.59 -16.79
CA TYR A 116 7.12 -9.25 -16.03
C TYR A 116 5.74 -8.80 -16.51
N CYS A 117 5.55 -7.50 -16.76
CA CYS A 117 4.31 -6.96 -17.31
C CYS A 117 3.96 -7.58 -18.66
N ALA A 118 4.95 -7.68 -19.56
CA ALA A 118 4.79 -8.23 -20.90
C ALA A 118 4.48 -9.74 -20.88
N HIS A 119 5.20 -10.50 -20.06
CA HIS A 119 5.09 -11.97 -20.00
C HIS A 119 3.88 -12.45 -19.21
N ARG A 120 3.66 -11.91 -18.01
CA ARG A 120 2.68 -12.44 -17.04
C ARG A 120 1.36 -11.71 -17.05
N ARG A 121 1.35 -10.49 -17.60
CA ARG A 121 0.18 -9.61 -17.63
C ARG A 121 -0.58 -9.58 -16.27
N PRO A 122 0.09 -9.13 -15.19
CA PRO A 122 -0.50 -9.09 -13.86
C PRO A 122 -1.83 -8.31 -13.82
N ALA A 123 -2.64 -8.63 -12.82
CA ALA A 123 -3.95 -8.03 -12.64
C ALA A 123 -3.85 -6.50 -12.53
N ARG A 124 -4.84 -5.82 -13.12
CA ARG A 124 -4.99 -4.38 -13.00
C ARG A 124 -5.19 -4.02 -11.52
N TRP A 125 -4.37 -3.11 -11.04
CA TRP A 125 -4.61 -2.43 -9.78
C TRP A 125 -5.70 -1.37 -9.95
N THR A 126 -6.58 -1.30 -8.95
CA THR A 126 -7.57 -0.25 -8.84
C THR A 126 -7.26 0.57 -7.60
N PRO A 127 -7.22 1.91 -7.70
CA PRO A 127 -7.02 2.75 -6.53
C PRO A 127 -8.05 2.42 -5.45
N PRO A 128 -7.63 2.32 -4.18
CA PRO A 128 -8.58 2.16 -3.09
C PRO A 128 -9.59 3.30 -3.09
N SER A 129 -10.85 2.99 -2.76
CA SER A 129 -11.89 4.02 -2.68
C SER A 129 -11.52 5.07 -1.61
N PRO A 130 -11.95 6.34 -1.77
CA PRO A 130 -11.70 7.38 -0.76
C PRO A 130 -12.18 6.96 0.64
N ALA A 131 -13.34 6.30 0.71
CA ALA A 131 -13.89 5.77 1.96
C ALA A 131 -12.99 4.70 2.59
N TYR A 132 -12.36 3.83 1.80
CA TYR A 132 -11.41 2.85 2.31
C TYR A 132 -10.10 3.49 2.78
N VAL A 133 -9.60 4.49 2.05
CA VAL A 133 -8.43 5.27 2.46
C VAL A 133 -8.69 5.97 3.80
N GLU A 134 -9.84 6.62 3.94
CA GLU A 134 -10.25 7.26 5.19
C GLU A 134 -10.32 6.26 6.34
N LEU A 135 -10.94 5.09 6.13
CA LEU A 135 -11.01 4.02 7.13
C LEU A 135 -9.60 3.59 7.60
N ARG A 136 -8.66 3.40 6.69
CA ARG A 136 -7.27 3.05 7.03
C ARG A 136 -6.59 4.12 7.87
N LEU A 137 -6.85 5.41 7.60
CA LEU A 137 -6.29 6.51 8.38
C LEU A 137 -6.84 6.52 9.80
N TRP A 138 -8.15 6.33 9.97
CA TRP A 138 -8.77 6.19 11.29
C TRP A 138 -8.20 5.01 12.08
N LEU A 139 -8.08 3.83 11.46
CA LEU A 139 -7.50 2.64 12.10
C LEU A 139 -6.04 2.85 12.51
N ARG A 140 -5.22 3.47 11.65
CA ARG A 140 -3.83 3.83 12.00
C ARG A 140 -3.78 4.76 13.21
N ARG A 141 -4.69 5.73 13.28
CA ARG A 141 -4.75 6.66 14.41
C ARG A 141 -5.18 5.94 15.69
N LEU A 142 -6.18 5.05 15.61
CA LEU A 142 -6.61 4.23 16.75
C LEU A 142 -5.44 3.44 17.33
N HIS A 143 -4.73 2.67 16.50
CA HIS A 143 -3.55 1.91 16.93
C HIS A 143 -2.46 2.78 17.57
N ALA A 144 -2.24 3.99 17.05
CA ALA A 144 -1.28 4.92 17.64
C ALA A 144 -1.69 5.36 19.07
N ILE A 145 -2.98 5.66 19.28
CA ILE A 145 -3.50 6.05 20.61
C ILE A 145 -3.44 4.86 21.58
N GLU A 146 -3.79 3.65 21.12
CA GLU A 146 -3.68 2.43 21.92
C GLU A 146 -2.24 2.14 22.36
N GLY A 147 -1.27 2.36 21.46
CA GLY A 147 0.15 2.22 21.79
C GLY A 147 0.59 3.18 22.90
N VAL A 148 0.18 4.45 22.83
CA VAL A 148 0.45 5.43 23.90
C VAL A 148 -0.22 5.00 25.20
N ARG A 149 -1.48 4.58 25.15
CA ARG A 149 -2.23 4.10 26.33
C ARG A 149 -1.57 2.90 26.99
N GLN A 150 -1.04 1.96 26.21
CA GLN A 150 -0.29 0.81 26.71
C GLN A 150 1.01 1.26 27.41
N GLN A 151 1.73 2.20 26.79
CA GLN A 151 2.96 2.75 27.37
C GLN A 151 2.69 3.45 28.71
N GLU A 152 1.66 4.30 28.80
CA GLU A 152 1.31 4.98 30.04
C GLU A 152 0.82 4.00 31.11
N SER A 153 0.08 2.95 30.73
CA SER A 153 -0.34 1.89 31.66
C SER A 153 0.85 1.14 32.26
N ALA A 154 1.89 0.87 31.47
CA ALA A 154 3.12 0.25 31.98
C ALA A 154 3.85 1.17 32.96
N ARG A 155 3.98 2.47 32.63
CA ARG A 155 4.57 3.48 33.53
C ARG A 155 3.79 3.63 34.83
N LEU A 156 2.46 3.63 34.75
CA LEU A 156 1.59 3.73 35.91
C LEU A 156 1.94 2.67 36.96
N ASN A 157 2.09 1.41 36.54
CA ASN A 157 2.44 0.31 37.43
C ASN A 157 3.82 0.50 38.08
N VAL A 158 4.81 1.02 37.34
CA VAL A 158 6.15 1.31 37.88
C VAL A 158 6.08 2.38 38.97
N HIS A 159 5.34 3.47 38.74
CA HIS A 159 5.21 4.54 39.74
C HIS A 159 4.46 4.10 40.99
N LEU A 160 3.49 3.18 40.86
CA LEU A 160 2.81 2.58 42.00
C LEU A 160 3.79 1.77 42.86
N GLN A 161 4.62 0.93 42.23
CA GLN A 161 5.62 0.12 42.93
C GLN A 161 6.72 0.97 43.59
N ALA A 162 7.09 2.10 42.97
CA ALA A 162 8.07 3.03 43.50
C ALA A 162 7.53 3.99 44.59
N GLY A 163 6.25 3.89 44.99
CA GLY A 163 5.64 4.77 45.99
C GLY A 163 5.41 6.21 45.51
N GLN A 164 5.45 6.46 44.20
CA GLN A 164 5.34 7.80 43.61
C GLN A 164 3.87 8.17 43.34
N HIS A 165 3.11 8.34 44.42
CA HIS A 165 1.64 8.46 44.37
C HIS A 165 1.12 9.66 43.55
N ALA A 166 1.78 10.83 43.60
CA ALA A 166 1.37 12.00 42.84
C ALA A 166 1.48 11.77 41.32
N LEU A 167 2.58 11.16 40.87
CA LEU A 167 2.80 10.83 39.47
C LEU A 167 1.87 9.70 38.99
N HIS A 168 1.62 8.72 39.85
CA HIS A 168 0.61 7.70 39.60
C HIS A 168 -0.80 8.30 39.40
N ALA A 169 -1.21 9.26 40.24
CA ALA A 169 -2.50 9.94 40.08
C ALA A 169 -2.60 10.71 38.74
N LEU A 170 -1.54 11.41 38.35
CA LEU A 170 -1.46 12.11 37.05
C LEU A 170 -1.61 11.15 35.87
N LEU A 171 -0.85 10.05 35.85
CA LEU A 171 -0.92 9.06 34.78
C LEU A 171 -2.29 8.39 34.68
N ARG A 172 -2.99 8.16 35.81
CA ARG A 172 -4.38 7.68 35.76
C ARG A 172 -5.32 8.62 35.02
N GLN A 173 -5.17 9.94 35.23
CA GLN A 173 -5.98 10.93 34.52
C GLN A 173 -5.66 10.94 33.01
N GLN A 174 -4.38 10.81 32.66
CA GLN A 174 -3.95 10.73 31.25
C GLN A 174 -4.49 9.47 30.57
N ILE A 175 -4.40 8.31 31.21
CA ILE A 175 -4.98 7.05 30.70
C ILE A 175 -6.49 7.17 30.52
N ALA A 176 -7.21 7.79 31.47
CA ALA A 176 -8.64 8.01 31.34
C ALA A 176 -9.01 8.90 30.13
N CYS A 177 -8.18 9.90 29.83
CA CYS A 177 -8.33 10.72 28.62
C CYS A 177 -8.10 9.89 27.35
N LEU A 178 -7.05 9.07 27.31
CA LEU A 178 -6.76 8.18 26.18
C LEU A 178 -7.88 7.15 25.97
N ASP A 179 -8.41 6.56 27.03
CA ASP A 179 -9.55 5.63 26.97
C ASP A 179 -10.80 6.29 26.38
N ALA A 180 -11.07 7.57 26.71
CA ALA A 180 -12.16 8.32 26.12
C ALA A 180 -11.93 8.59 24.61
N GLN A 181 -10.71 8.95 24.23
CA GLN A 181 -10.34 9.15 22.83
C GLN A 181 -10.46 7.86 22.01
N ILE A 182 -10.03 6.72 22.55
CA ILE A 182 -10.16 5.40 21.93
C ILE A 182 -11.64 5.12 21.63
N ARG A 183 -12.53 5.22 22.63
CA ARG A 183 -13.98 4.99 22.44
C ARG A 183 -14.59 5.91 21.38
N GLN A 184 -14.17 7.17 21.35
CA GLN A 184 -14.62 8.11 20.33
C GLN A 184 -14.18 7.71 18.93
N HIS A 185 -12.92 7.26 18.76
CA HIS A 185 -12.39 6.81 17.48
C HIS A 185 -13.07 5.52 17.02
N GLU A 186 -13.25 4.54 17.90
CA GLU A 186 -13.98 3.30 17.59
C GLU A 186 -15.40 3.61 17.09
N SER A 187 -16.11 4.52 17.77
CA SER A 187 -17.46 4.95 17.37
C SER A 187 -17.46 5.63 16.00
N ALA A 188 -16.49 6.51 15.73
CA ALA A 188 -16.35 7.18 14.45
C ALA A 188 -16.06 6.19 13.31
N ILE A 189 -15.20 5.19 13.56
CA ILE A 189 -14.89 4.13 12.59
C ILE A 189 -16.14 3.30 12.27
N LEU A 190 -16.88 2.86 13.29
CA LEU A 190 -18.10 2.06 13.10
C LEU A 190 -19.15 2.83 12.30
N GLU A 191 -19.34 4.11 12.62
CA GLU A 191 -20.29 4.95 11.90
C GLU A 191 -19.82 5.19 10.45
N HIS A 192 -18.52 5.34 10.20
CA HIS A 192 -17.97 5.43 8.84
C HIS A 192 -18.22 4.16 8.02
N VAL A 193 -17.98 2.99 8.61
CA VAL A 193 -18.25 1.69 7.97
C VAL A 193 -19.75 1.51 7.70
N LYS A 194 -20.62 1.94 8.63
CA LYS A 194 -22.08 1.91 8.46
C LYS A 194 -22.54 2.76 7.28
N ARG A 195 -21.94 3.94 7.07
CA ARG A 195 -22.24 4.82 5.93
C ARG A 195 -21.72 4.26 4.59
N HIS A 196 -20.77 3.32 4.62
CA HIS A 196 -20.13 2.76 3.43
C HIS A 196 -20.19 1.21 3.45
N PRO A 197 -21.34 0.58 3.11
CA PRO A 197 -21.55 -0.86 3.25
C PRO A 197 -20.62 -1.74 2.39
N GLY A 198 -19.95 -1.15 1.39
CA GLY A 198 -18.94 -1.84 0.58
C GLY A 198 -17.54 -1.90 1.22
N LEU A 199 -17.33 -1.28 2.38
CA LEU A 199 -16.05 -1.38 3.10
C LEU A 199 -15.94 -2.69 3.87
N PRO A 200 -14.73 -3.27 3.96
CA PRO A 200 -14.50 -4.40 4.86
C PRO A 200 -14.73 -3.95 6.30
N ARG A 201 -15.35 -4.82 7.11
CA ARG A 201 -15.46 -4.58 8.55
C ARG A 201 -14.08 -4.80 9.20
N PRO A 202 -13.54 -3.81 9.92
CA PRO A 202 -12.24 -3.96 10.58
C PRO A 202 -12.27 -5.15 11.55
N PRO A 203 -11.33 -6.12 11.46
CA PRO A 203 -11.23 -7.23 12.40
C PRO A 203 -11.13 -6.78 13.86
N GLU A 204 -10.47 -5.64 14.08
CA GLU A 204 -10.28 -4.99 15.38
C GLU A 204 -11.61 -4.61 16.05
N LEU A 205 -12.67 -4.45 15.25
CA LEU A 205 -14.02 -4.02 15.69
C LEU A 205 -15.09 -5.09 15.42
N ALA A 206 -14.69 -6.29 14.95
CA ALA A 206 -15.60 -7.36 14.53
C ALA A 206 -16.07 -8.26 15.70
N GLY A 207 -15.49 -8.10 16.89
CA GLY A 207 -15.86 -8.83 18.10
C GLY A 207 -16.43 -7.91 19.17
N ASN A 208 -17.43 -8.39 19.90
CA ASN A 208 -18.04 -7.73 21.06
C ASN A 208 -17.04 -6.93 21.90
N TYR A 209 -17.47 -5.74 22.33
CA TYR A 209 -16.82 -4.69 23.15
C TYR A 209 -16.11 -5.11 24.46
N GLN A 210 -15.84 -6.39 24.66
CA GLN A 210 -15.06 -6.93 25.76
C GLN A 210 -14.02 -7.92 25.21
N ARG A 211 -12.83 -7.40 24.87
CA ARG A 211 -11.50 -8.07 24.80
C ARG A 211 -10.67 -7.56 23.62
N ILE A 212 -10.27 -6.29 23.65
CA ILE A 212 -8.97 -5.89 23.09
C ILE A 212 -7.92 -6.25 24.14
N ALA A 213 -7.75 -7.55 24.32
CA ALA A 213 -6.76 -8.18 25.17
C ALA A 213 -6.38 -9.49 24.48
N ARG A 214 -5.72 -9.38 23.32
CA ARG A 214 -4.83 -10.37 22.69
C ARG A 214 -4.48 -9.92 21.27
N TYR A 215 -3.45 -9.11 21.14
CA TYR A 215 -2.53 -9.25 20.01
C TYR A 215 -1.30 -9.98 20.51
N SER A 216 -1.24 -11.28 20.25
CA SER A 216 0.02 -12.01 20.13
C SER A 216 0.39 -11.98 18.65
N VAL A 217 1.48 -11.29 18.33
CA VAL A 217 2.19 -11.44 17.06
C VAL A 217 2.70 -12.89 16.98
N GLY A 218 2.24 -13.65 15.99
CA GLY A 218 2.79 -14.97 15.68
C GLY A 218 1.78 -15.99 15.16
N ALA A 219 1.52 -15.98 13.86
CA ALA A 219 1.12 -17.14 13.06
C ALA A 219 1.41 -16.76 11.59
N SER A 220 2.62 -17.00 11.06
CA SER A 220 3.01 -18.27 10.44
C SER A 220 1.81 -19.04 9.89
N LEU A 221 1.48 -18.78 8.63
CA LEU A 221 0.61 -19.62 7.83
C LEU A 221 1.42 -20.85 7.40
N ALA A 222 1.07 -22.01 7.96
CA ALA A 222 1.47 -23.32 7.46
C ALA A 222 0.24 -24.24 7.43
N GLY A 223 -0.20 -24.60 6.22
CA GLY A 223 -0.58 -25.97 5.86
C GLY A 223 -2.05 -26.44 5.95
N GLY A 224 -2.57 -26.86 4.78
CA GLY A 224 -3.50 -28.00 4.56
C GLY A 224 -4.98 -27.73 4.82
N HIS A 225 -5.95 -28.19 4.01
CA HIS A 225 -6.00 -29.08 2.84
C HIS A 225 -7.14 -28.61 1.92
#